data_AF-A0A836BI70-F1
#
_entry.id   AF-A0A836BI70-F1
#
_cell.length_a   1.000
_cell.length_b   1.000
_cell.length_c   1.000
_cell.angle_alpha   90.00
_cell.angle_beta   90.00
_cell.angle_gamma   90.00
#
_symmetry.space_group_name_H-M   'P 1'
#
loop_
_entity.id
_entity.type
_entity.pdbx_description
1 polymer ?
#
loop_
_entity_poly.entity_id
_entity_poly.type
_entity_poly.pdbx_seq_one_letter_code
_entity_poly.pdbx_strand_id
1 'polypeptide(L)'
;MPKDGFKSITVSETVYDKFFDVYQKNKEELLMKGVNSFSGYITYMLEEKIEKDKTFARYAPKLEKISVDGDRVILKDNIKNRIAEVAIQRGELFCQLCEKKDCFHIGFVFSLPDVYEILSAKGIRHPK
;
A
#
# COMPACT_ATOMS: atom_id res chain seq x y z
N MET A 1 12.21 -31.95 16.44
CA MET A 1 11.76 -30.60 16.86
C MET A 1 12.83 -29.57 16.48
N PRO A 2 12.46 -28.35 16.09
CA PRO A 2 13.44 -27.28 15.82
C PRO A 2 14.22 -26.92 17.09
N LYS A 3 15.42 -26.37 16.93
CA LYS A 3 16.26 -25.87 18.03
C LYS A 3 15.58 -24.69 18.73
N ASP A 4 16.00 -24.39 19.96
CA ASP A 4 15.54 -23.20 20.68
C ASP A 4 15.73 -21.93 19.84
N GLY A 5 14.71 -21.07 19.84
CA GLY A 5 14.64 -19.88 18.99
C GLY A 5 14.04 -20.11 17.59
N PHE A 6 13.82 -21.35 17.17
CA PHE A 6 13.23 -21.68 15.87
C PHE A 6 11.82 -22.26 15.99
N LYS A 7 10.98 -22.00 15.00
CA LYS A 7 9.60 -22.51 14.90
C LYS A 7 9.40 -23.23 13.57
N SER A 8 8.50 -24.19 13.54
CA SER A 8 8.10 -24.91 12.32
C SER A 8 6.75 -24.39 11.82
N ILE A 9 6.61 -24.29 10.50
CA ILE A 9 5.36 -23.93 9.82
C ILE A 9 5.00 -25.08 8.89
N THR A 10 3.73 -25.48 8.90
CA THR A 10 3.20 -26.51 8.00
C THR A 10 2.48 -25.85 6.83
N VAL A 11 2.81 -26.28 5.61
CA VAL A 11 2.15 -25.86 4.36
C VAL A 11 1.79 -27.11 3.56
N SER A 12 0.83 -27.01 2.66
CA SER A 12 0.54 -28.10 1.72
C SER A 12 1.70 -28.30 0.74
N GLU A 13 1.90 -29.53 0.26
CA GLU A 13 2.94 -29.86 -0.74
C GLU A 13 2.88 -28.95 -1.96
N THR A 14 1.68 -28.72 -2.51
CA THR A 14 1.50 -27.84 -3.68
C THR A 14 2.01 -26.41 -3.47
N VAL A 15 1.97 -25.90 -2.24
CA VAL A 15 2.49 -24.58 -1.88
C VAL A 15 4.01 -24.65 -1.73
N TYR A 16 4.51 -25.69 -1.07
CA TYR A 16 5.95 -25.94 -0.96
C TYR A 16 6.61 -25.98 -2.34
N ASP A 17 6.08 -26.79 -3.26
CA ASP A 17 6.65 -27.00 -4.59
C ASP A 17 6.71 -25.70 -5.39
N LYS A 18 5.64 -24.90 -5.35
CA LYS A 18 5.61 -23.59 -6.02
C LYS A 18 6.73 -22.66 -5.51
N PHE A 19 6.91 -22.56 -4.20
CA PHE A 19 7.98 -21.72 -3.64
C PHE A 19 9.36 -22.31 -3.92
N PHE A 20 9.49 -23.63 -3.89
CA PHE A 20 10.75 -24.32 -4.17
C PHE A 20 11.18 -24.12 -5.62
N ASP A 21 10.26 -24.22 -6.58
CA ASP A 21 10.51 -23.94 -7.99
C ASP A 21 11.00 -22.51 -8.21
N VAL A 22 10.36 -21.54 -7.55
CA VAL A 22 10.78 -20.13 -7.62
C VAL A 22 12.18 -19.96 -7.01
N TYR A 23 12.47 -20.60 -5.87
CA TYR A 23 13.80 -20.60 -5.27
C TYR A 23 14.86 -21.14 -6.23
N GLN A 24 14.62 -22.28 -6.88
CA GLN A 24 15.57 -22.90 -7.82
C GLN A 24 15.84 -21.99 -9.02
N LYS A 25 14.78 -21.39 -9.59
CA LYS A 25 14.90 -20.50 -10.76
C LYS A 25 15.71 -19.23 -10.46
N ASN A 26 15.69 -18.74 -9.23
CA ASN A 26 16.33 -17.49 -8.83
C ASN A 26 17.56 -17.70 -7.93
N LYS A 27 18.09 -18.92 -7.88
CA LYS A 27 19.10 -19.33 -6.89
C LYS A 27 20.37 -18.45 -6.95
N GLU A 28 20.87 -18.13 -8.14
CA GLU A 28 22.07 -17.30 -8.31
C GLU A 28 21.86 -15.87 -7.78
N GLU A 29 20.71 -15.27 -8.06
CA GLU A 29 20.37 -13.94 -7.55
C GLU A 29 20.24 -13.94 -6.03
N LEU A 30 19.62 -14.98 -5.48
CA LEU A 30 19.44 -15.15 -4.04
C LEU A 30 20.79 -15.34 -3.32
N LEU A 31 21.73 -16.08 -3.93
CA LEU A 31 23.09 -16.22 -3.39
C LEU A 31 23.81 -14.87 -3.31
N MET A 32 23.68 -14.00 -4.32
CA MET A 32 24.24 -12.64 -4.27
C MET A 32 23.64 -11.79 -3.14
N LYS A 33 22.41 -12.10 -2.71
CA LYS A 33 21.74 -11.47 -1.56
C LYS A 33 22.04 -12.17 -0.22
N GLY A 34 22.95 -13.13 -0.19
CA GLY A 34 23.32 -13.89 1.02
C GLY A 34 22.34 -15.01 1.40
N VAL A 35 21.38 -15.34 0.52
CA VAL A 35 20.36 -16.37 0.76
C VAL A 35 20.85 -17.72 0.22
N ASN A 36 21.37 -18.55 1.14
CA ASN A 36 22.09 -19.79 0.78
C ASN A 36 21.27 -21.08 0.87
N SER A 37 20.01 -21.02 1.30
CA SER A 37 19.16 -22.19 1.49
C SER A 37 17.69 -21.87 1.22
N PHE A 38 16.88 -22.90 0.98
CA PHE A 38 15.43 -22.74 0.81
C PHE A 38 14.79 -22.14 2.07
N SER A 39 15.16 -22.60 3.26
CA SER A 39 14.69 -21.99 4.52
C SER A 39 15.07 -20.52 4.62
N GLY A 40 16.29 -20.17 4.21
CA GLY A 40 16.75 -18.78 4.14
C GLY A 40 15.92 -17.95 3.16
N TYR A 41 15.53 -18.53 2.02
CA TYR A 41 14.67 -17.87 1.04
C TYR A 41 13.27 -17.58 1.59
N ILE A 42 12.67 -18.54 2.30
CA ILE A 42 11.38 -18.33 2.96
C ILE A 42 11.50 -17.25 4.03
N THR A 43 12.55 -17.27 4.86
CA THR A 43 12.79 -16.21 5.86
C THR A 43 12.93 -14.84 5.20
N TYR A 44 13.77 -14.73 4.15
CA TYR A 44 13.96 -13.49 3.40
C TYR A 44 12.64 -12.95 2.83
N MET A 45 11.80 -13.82 2.26
CA MET A 45 10.50 -13.44 1.71
C MET A 45 9.54 -12.96 2.80
N LEU A 46 9.52 -13.61 3.96
CA LEU A 46 8.71 -13.17 5.11
C LEU A 46 9.18 -11.81 5.65
N GLU A 47 10.49 -11.61 5.77
CA GLU A 47 11.08 -10.33 6.20
C GLU A 47 10.79 -9.20 5.21
N GLU A 48 11.00 -9.45 3.91
CA GLU A 48 10.70 -8.50 2.84
C GLU A 48 9.20 -8.14 2.84
N LYS A 49 8.32 -9.13 3.08
CA LYS A 49 6.89 -8.89 3.21
C LYS A 49 6.56 -8.04 4.42
N ILE A 50 7.19 -8.29 5.57
CA ILE A 50 7.02 -7.45 6.77
C ILE A 50 7.53 -6.03 6.53
N GLU A 51 8.67 -5.85 5.85
CA GLU A 51 9.20 -4.54 5.53
C GLU A 51 8.32 -3.79 4.54
N LYS A 52 7.85 -4.47 3.48
CA LYS A 52 6.84 -3.94 2.57
C LYS A 52 5.60 -3.56 3.35
N ASP A 53 5.08 -4.41 4.21
CA ASP A 53 3.86 -4.14 5.00
C ASP A 53 4.08 -3.05 6.06
N LYS A 54 5.27 -2.90 6.65
CA LYS A 54 5.63 -1.76 7.52
C LYS A 54 5.76 -0.47 6.73
N THR A 55 6.32 -0.55 5.53
CA THR A 55 6.42 0.57 4.59
C THR A 55 5.02 0.97 4.16
N PHE A 56 4.16 0.04 3.75
CA PHE A 56 2.74 0.27 3.51
C PHE A 56 2.04 0.76 4.77
N ALA A 57 2.24 0.24 5.97
CA ALA A 57 1.58 0.76 7.16
C ALA A 57 2.06 2.17 7.56
N ARG A 58 3.31 2.54 7.22
CA ARG A 58 3.90 3.86 7.47
C ARG A 58 3.55 4.88 6.38
N TYR A 59 3.44 4.45 5.12
CA TYR A 59 3.28 5.33 3.95
C TYR A 59 1.95 5.15 3.22
N ALA A 60 1.24 4.03 3.39
CA ALA A 60 -0.16 3.94 2.98
C ALA A 60 -0.91 4.95 3.85
N PRO A 61 -1.57 5.92 3.20
CA PRO A 61 -2.44 6.81 3.93
C PRO A 61 -3.48 5.92 4.63
N LYS A 62 -3.54 5.95 5.97
CA LYS A 62 -4.69 5.41 6.71
C LYS A 62 -5.89 6.36 6.52
N LEU A 63 -6.18 6.64 5.25
CA LEU A 63 -7.25 7.49 4.81
C LEU A 63 -8.45 6.62 4.53
N GLU A 64 -9.56 6.97 5.15
CA GLU A 64 -10.85 6.36 4.88
C GLU A 64 -11.74 7.41 4.24
N LYS A 65 -12.40 7.08 3.12
CA LYS A 65 -13.47 7.92 2.57
C LYS A 65 -14.67 7.82 3.53
N ILE A 66 -15.11 8.94 4.07
CA ILE A 66 -16.34 9.02 4.89
C ILE A 66 -17.53 9.28 3.97
N SER A 67 -17.50 10.37 3.22
CA SER A 67 -18.61 10.81 2.35
C SER A 67 -18.09 11.63 1.17
N VAL A 68 -18.98 11.81 0.20
CA VAL A 68 -18.80 12.76 -0.91
C VAL A 68 -20.04 13.63 -0.92
N ASP A 69 -19.85 14.92 -0.63
CA ASP A 69 -20.91 15.90 -0.43
C ASP A 69 -20.79 17.00 -1.49
N GLY A 70 -21.44 16.77 -2.64
CA GLY A 70 -21.38 17.67 -3.80
C GLY A 70 -19.96 17.87 -4.31
N ASP A 71 -19.38 19.02 -4.00
CA ASP A 71 -18.04 19.43 -4.43
C ASP A 71 -16.97 19.16 -3.37
N ARG A 72 -17.26 18.33 -2.36
CA ARG A 72 -16.37 18.04 -1.24
C ARG A 72 -16.24 16.55 -1.02
N VAL A 73 -15.01 16.09 -0.78
CA VAL A 73 -14.71 14.71 -0.38
C VAL A 73 -14.22 14.73 1.06
N ILE A 74 -14.93 14.03 1.94
CA ILE A 74 -14.61 13.97 3.36
C ILE A 74 -13.82 12.69 3.63
N LEU A 75 -12.62 12.87 4.17
CA LEU A 75 -11.70 11.79 4.51
C LEU A 75 -11.40 11.77 6.00
N LYS A 76 -11.27 10.57 6.57
CA LYS A 76 -10.70 10.36 7.89
C LYS A 76 -9.20 10.12 7.76
N ASP A 77 -8.39 11.03 8.30
CA ASP A 77 -6.95 10.86 8.43
C ASP A 77 -6.64 10.19 9.76
N ASN A 78 -6.50 8.86 9.76
CA ASN A 78 -6.15 8.11 10.96
C ASN A 78 -4.65 8.27 11.35
N ILE A 79 -3.83 8.91 10.52
CA ILE A 79 -2.43 9.24 10.89
C ILE A 79 -2.42 10.49 11.76
N LYS A 80 -3.15 11.55 11.33
CA LYS A 80 -3.28 12.80 12.08
C LYS A 80 -4.41 12.78 13.12
N ASN A 81 -5.24 11.73 13.11
CA ASN A 81 -6.47 11.61 13.88
C ASN A 81 -7.40 12.83 13.66
N ARG A 82 -7.60 13.24 12.40
CA ARG A 82 -8.39 14.41 12.00
C ARG A 82 -9.24 14.12 10.76
N ILE A 83 -10.26 14.93 10.54
CA ILE A 83 -11.01 14.96 9.29
C ILE A 83 -10.28 15.84 8.28
N ALA A 84 -10.07 15.32 7.07
CA ALA A 84 -9.57 16.08 5.94
C ALA A 84 -10.69 16.29 4.95
N GLU A 85 -11.01 17.55 4.65
CA GLU A 85 -11.95 17.91 3.60
C GLU A 85 -11.16 18.32 2.35
N VAL A 86 -11.43 17.65 1.23
CA VAL A 86 -10.89 18.00 -0.07
C VAL A 86 -12.00 18.62 -0.90
N ALA A 87 -11.87 19.92 -1.18
CA ALA A 87 -12.85 20.67 -1.96
C ALA A 87 -12.44 20.73 -3.43
N ILE A 88 -13.42 20.60 -4.32
CA ILE A 88 -13.31 20.84 -5.75
C ILE A 88 -13.63 22.32 -5.99
N GLN A 89 -12.63 23.14 -6.25
CA GLN A 89 -12.79 24.58 -6.43
C GLN A 89 -12.07 25.03 -7.71
N ARG A 90 -12.77 25.80 -8.56
CA ARG A 90 -12.21 26.41 -9.78
C ARG A 90 -11.49 25.40 -10.71
N GLY A 91 -11.99 24.17 -10.78
CA GLY A 91 -11.40 23.12 -11.61
C GLY A 91 -10.21 22.38 -10.99
N GLU A 92 -9.93 22.57 -9.70
CA GLU A 92 -8.82 21.92 -9.00
C GLU A 92 -9.25 21.34 -7.65
N LEU A 93 -8.50 20.37 -7.14
CA LEU A 93 -8.65 19.85 -5.79
C LEU A 93 -7.82 20.67 -4.80
N PHE A 94 -8.41 21.02 -3.66
CA PHE A 94 -7.74 21.70 -2.56
C PHE A 94 -8.05 21.02 -1.24
N CYS A 95 -7.01 20.58 -0.52
CA CYS A 95 -7.17 19.98 0.80
C CYS A 95 -7.22 21.07 1.87
N GLN A 96 -8.35 21.22 2.56
CA GLN A 96 -8.55 22.18 3.65
C GLN A 96 -7.67 21.86 4.87
N LEU A 97 -7.35 20.58 5.11
CA LEU A 97 -6.51 20.18 6.25
C LEU A 97 -5.02 20.48 6.03
N CYS A 98 -4.54 20.37 4.79
CA CYS A 98 -3.13 20.62 4.45
C CYS A 98 -2.89 22.00 3.81
N GLU A 99 -3.96 22.76 3.55
CA GLU A 99 -3.96 24.07 2.90
C GLU A 99 -3.16 24.12 1.59
N LYS A 100 -3.17 23.01 0.84
CA LYS A 100 -2.38 22.86 -0.39
C LYS A 100 -3.09 22.01 -1.43
N LYS A 101 -2.68 22.20 -2.68
CA LYS A 101 -3.20 21.50 -3.88
C LYS A 101 -2.42 20.22 -4.23
N ASP A 102 -1.34 19.96 -3.52
CA ASP A 102 -0.52 18.76 -3.68
C ASP A 102 -0.21 18.14 -2.31
N CYS A 103 -1.01 17.14 -1.94
CA CYS A 103 -0.80 16.36 -0.73
C CYS A 103 -1.34 14.94 -0.92
N PHE A 104 -0.96 14.05 0.01
CA PHE A 104 -1.41 12.67 -0.01
C PHE A 104 -2.93 12.51 0.11
N HIS A 105 -3.66 13.45 0.74
CA HIS A 105 -5.14 13.46 0.72
C HIS A 105 -5.67 13.63 -0.70
N ILE A 106 -5.09 14.53 -1.48
CA ILE A 106 -5.49 14.78 -2.87
C ILE A 106 -5.17 13.57 -3.75
N GLY A 107 -3.97 12.98 -3.58
CA GLY A 107 -3.61 11.74 -4.28
C GLY A 107 -4.58 10.59 -3.97
N PHE A 108 -4.98 10.43 -2.70
CA PHE A 108 -5.98 9.44 -2.32
C PHE A 108 -7.35 9.73 -2.95
N VAL A 109 -7.80 10.99 -2.98
CA VAL A 109 -9.06 11.38 -3.63
C VAL A 109 -9.08 10.97 -5.11
N PHE A 110 -7.98 11.16 -5.83
CA PHE A 110 -7.90 10.73 -7.23
C PHE A 110 -7.94 9.20 -7.42
N SER A 111 -7.62 8.41 -6.39
CA SER A 111 -7.74 6.94 -6.44
C SER A 111 -9.15 6.41 -6.17
N LEU A 112 -10.10 7.26 -5.74
CA LEU A 112 -11.47 6.85 -5.42
C LEU A 112 -12.33 6.77 -6.70
N PRO A 113 -12.89 5.60 -7.06
CA PRO A 113 -13.71 5.43 -8.26
C PRO A 113 -14.90 6.39 -8.32
N ASP A 114 -15.66 6.50 -7.22
CA ASP A 114 -16.88 7.34 -7.17
C ASP A 114 -16.58 8.84 -7.32
N VAL A 115 -15.36 9.26 -6.99
CA VAL A 115 -14.93 10.65 -7.17
C VAL A 115 -14.50 10.91 -8.62
N TYR A 116 -14.00 9.89 -9.32
CA TYR A 116 -13.56 10.01 -10.69
C TYR A 116 -14.67 10.49 -11.64
N GLU A 117 -15.91 10.04 -11.43
CA GLU A 117 -17.06 10.48 -12.21
C GLU A 117 -17.33 11.97 -12.04
N ILE A 118 -17.26 12.46 -10.79
CA ILE A 118 -17.47 13.88 -10.44
C ILE A 118 -16.36 14.75 -11.04
N LEU A 119 -15.11 14.29 -10.94
CA LEU A 119 -13.95 14.99 -11.50
C LEU A 119 -14.00 15.04 -13.02
N SER A 120 -14.40 13.92 -13.65
CA SER A 120 -14.55 13.83 -15.11
C SER A 120 -15.63 14.77 -15.63
N ALA A 121 -16.78 14.85 -14.95
CA ALA A 121 -17.86 15.79 -15.28
C ALA A 121 -17.41 17.26 -15.18
N LYS A 122 -16.44 17.57 -14.32
CA LYS A 122 -15.85 18.90 -14.14
C LYS A 122 -14.58 19.14 -14.96
N GLY A 123 -14.16 18.19 -15.80
CA GLY A 123 -12.97 18.29 -16.65
C GLY A 123 -11.63 18.20 -15.91
N ILE A 124 -11.63 17.74 -14.65
CA ILE A 124 -10.45 17.66 -13.79
C ILE A 124 -9.77 16.32 -14.00
N ARG A 125 -8.45 16.31 -14.26
CA ARG A 125 -7.65 15.10 -14.47
C ARG A 125 -6.54 14.99 -13.45
N HIS A 126 -6.15 13.75 -13.12
CA HIS A 126 -4.97 13.49 -12.32
C HIS A 126 -3.73 14.01 -13.06
N PRO A 127 -2.88 14.87 -12.45
CA PRO A 127 -1.62 15.25 -13.06
C PRO A 127 -0.74 14.00 -13.25
N LYS A 128 -0.10 13.87 -14.42
CA LYS A 128 0.80 12.75 -14.72
C LYS A 128 2.04 12.75 -13.84
#